data_AF-A0A955PQN7-F1
#
_entry.id   AF-A0A955PQN7-F1
#
_cell.length_a   1.000
_cell.length_b   1.000
_cell.length_c   1.000
_cell.angle_alpha   90.00
_cell.angle_beta   90.00
_cell.angle_gamma   90.00
#
_symmetry.space_group_name_H-M   'P 1'
#
loop_
_entity.id
_entity.type
_entity.pdbx_description
1 polymer ?
#
loop_
_entity_poly.entity_id
_entity_poly.type
_entity_poly.pdbx_seq_one_letter_code
_entity_poly.pdbx_strand_id
1 'polypeptide(L)'
;APKAFRELAHVPSDYPDTQPTRVFNAPDSEEKPYRGTYIVPTDPHTEGGILRCDESGGNLEIFARGMRNPYDICFDEGFNWFGTDNDQDGGDRIMMPFYGARYAHRHPWDYQWKGDDHLPTLPASGPFFHGSGTGVSYYSSEEFPQDYRGVFFIGDWLLQKVYVIHPRWDGALLKSNSDELEVFAESGPDRSLFRPTDVAVGPDGALYVSSWGATYGAEYDDSNRQINAGRIFRIASSDSNHASGDKVESPKRSKPLSEWTFDELVEDLDGEVLVWRVNAQDELVRRGEEVQEPIETALSSEDLTKGQKTWLAWALGRISPEDSEIDRFFLDLLKDRSADESLPIQSVRILAFRSGSDENDRLPEEIVGYLNDDSARLRFESVQAIWQTNSKEWTNPLIERLAVEEDRIVYFSLWGVLRDFLPVEERKELLVTSSSGEVRLGI
;
A
#
# COMPACT_ATOMS: atom_id res chain seq x y z
N ALA A 1 6.97 22.32 10.55
CA ALA A 1 7.55 21.08 11.10
C ALA A 1 8.63 21.43 12.13
N PRO A 2 8.93 20.54 13.10
CA PRO A 2 10.07 20.70 14.02
C PRO A 2 11.40 20.86 13.26
N LYS A 3 12.42 21.44 13.90
CA LYS A 3 13.72 21.75 13.28
C LYS A 3 14.33 20.56 12.52
N ALA A 4 14.42 19.40 13.16
CA ALA A 4 15.06 18.22 12.58
C ALA A 4 14.44 17.83 11.22
N PHE A 5 13.12 17.90 11.08
CA PHE A 5 12.44 17.61 9.81
C PHE A 5 12.67 18.69 8.75
N ARG A 6 12.79 19.96 9.14
CA ARG A 6 13.10 21.05 8.22
C ARG A 6 14.54 21.00 7.72
N GLU A 7 15.46 20.65 8.61
CA GLU A 7 16.87 20.42 8.28
C GLU A 7 17.01 19.23 7.33
N LEU A 8 16.30 18.14 7.60
CA LEU A 8 16.25 16.95 6.74
C LEU A 8 15.71 17.28 5.34
N ALA A 9 14.69 18.13 5.26
CA ALA A 9 14.07 18.56 4.00
C ALA A 9 14.76 19.79 3.36
N HIS A 10 15.87 20.28 3.94
CA HIS A 10 16.56 21.50 3.51
C HIS A 10 15.67 22.74 3.35
N VAL A 11 14.59 22.85 4.14
CA VAL A 11 13.65 23.97 4.10
C VAL A 11 14.07 25.06 5.09
N PRO A 12 14.49 26.26 4.63
CA PRO A 12 14.77 27.39 5.50
C PRO A 12 13.47 27.90 6.14
N SER A 13 13.49 28.19 7.44
CA SER A 13 12.28 28.64 8.13
C SER A 13 12.61 29.36 9.43
N ASP A 14 12.08 30.57 9.60
CA ASP A 14 12.23 31.38 10.82
C ASP A 14 11.29 30.92 11.95
N TYR A 15 10.61 29.79 11.74
CA TYR A 15 9.66 29.24 12.69
C TYR A 15 10.40 28.64 13.90
N PRO A 16 9.98 28.91 15.15
CA PRO A 16 10.70 28.47 16.34
C PRO A 16 10.79 26.94 16.44
N ASP A 17 11.98 26.43 16.83
CA ASP A 17 12.30 25.00 16.89
C ASP A 17 11.43 24.22 17.89
N THR A 18 10.96 24.91 18.92
CA THR A 18 10.05 24.40 19.93
C THR A 18 8.87 25.34 20.04
N GLN A 19 7.67 24.80 19.81
CA GLN A 19 6.46 25.48 20.27
C GLN A 19 6.46 25.47 21.80
N PRO A 20 6.07 26.57 22.47
CA PRO A 20 5.86 26.52 23.92
C PRO A 20 4.87 25.40 24.24
N THR A 21 5.23 24.52 25.18
CA THR A 21 4.38 23.42 25.61
C THR A 21 3.05 23.98 26.11
N ARG A 22 1.97 23.65 25.40
CA ARG A 22 0.63 24.07 25.78
C ARG A 22 0.09 23.06 26.79
N VAL A 23 0.04 23.45 28.06
CA VAL A 23 -0.50 22.62 29.14
C VAL A 23 -2.02 22.75 29.13
N PHE A 24 -2.72 21.64 28.95
CA PHE A 24 -4.16 21.57 29.08
C PHE A 24 -4.50 20.95 30.44
N ASN A 25 -5.05 21.76 31.35
CA ASN A 25 -5.47 21.29 32.66
C ASN A 25 -6.76 20.46 32.57
N ALA A 26 -6.94 19.53 33.51
CA ALA A 26 -8.12 18.70 33.63
C ALA A 26 -9.42 19.54 33.75
N PRO A 27 -10.61 18.98 33.44
CA PRO A 27 -11.87 19.71 33.27
C PRO A 27 -12.36 20.56 34.47
N ASP A 28 -11.75 20.40 35.65
CA ASP A 28 -12.15 21.07 36.89
C ASP A 28 -11.42 22.41 37.15
N SER A 29 -10.59 22.91 36.23
CA SER A 29 -10.06 24.28 36.30
C SER A 29 -11.07 25.30 35.74
N GLU A 30 -11.20 26.46 36.39
CA GLU A 30 -12.11 27.56 35.97
C GLU A 30 -11.87 28.04 34.52
N GLU A 31 -10.66 27.84 34.02
CA GLU A 31 -10.33 27.89 32.60
C GLU A 31 -10.50 26.48 32.02
N LYS A 32 -11.41 26.29 31.05
CA LYS A 32 -11.67 25.01 30.38
C LYS A 32 -10.95 24.92 29.02
N PRO A 33 -9.62 24.78 28.93
CA PRO A 33 -8.95 24.69 27.64
C PRO A 33 -9.01 23.28 27.03
N TYR A 34 -9.24 22.23 27.83
CA TYR A 34 -9.29 20.84 27.35
C TYR A 34 -10.68 20.47 26.84
N ARG A 35 -10.79 20.22 25.53
CA ARG A 35 -11.99 19.61 24.91
C ARG A 35 -11.80 18.10 24.90
N GLY A 36 -12.55 17.39 25.75
CA GLY A 36 -12.42 15.93 25.92
C GLY A 36 -12.69 15.10 24.66
N THR A 37 -13.40 15.66 23.68
CA THR A 37 -13.58 15.05 22.37
C THR A 37 -13.59 16.15 21.30
N TYR A 38 -12.63 16.11 20.38
CA TYR A 38 -12.72 16.86 19.11
C TYR A 38 -13.65 16.17 18.11
N ILE A 39 -14.00 14.91 18.38
CA ILE A 39 -14.90 14.09 17.59
C ILE A 39 -16.34 14.42 17.99
N VAL A 40 -17.14 14.89 17.03
CA VAL A 40 -18.58 15.05 17.21
C VAL A 40 -19.21 13.66 17.02
N PRO A 41 -20.06 13.16 17.93
CA PRO A 41 -20.66 11.82 17.80
C PRO A 41 -21.48 11.59 16.52
N THR A 42 -21.86 12.66 15.82
CA THR A 42 -22.58 12.64 14.54
C THR A 42 -21.65 12.78 13.32
N ASP A 43 -20.34 12.82 13.52
CA ASP A 43 -19.37 12.88 12.43
C ASP A 43 -19.37 11.53 11.69
N PRO A 44 -19.65 11.51 10.37
CA PRO A 44 -19.60 10.28 9.58
C PRO A 44 -18.17 9.70 9.47
N HIS A 45 -17.13 10.45 9.85
CA HIS A 45 -15.73 10.04 9.83
C HIS A 45 -15.27 9.46 11.18
N THR A 46 -16.06 8.54 11.76
CA THR A 46 -15.68 7.88 13.01
C THR A 46 -15.00 6.52 12.83
N GLU A 47 -14.70 6.15 11.58
CA GLU A 47 -13.97 4.94 11.19
C GLU A 47 -12.48 5.24 10.95
N GLY A 48 -11.62 4.25 11.14
CA GLY A 48 -10.24 4.28 10.69
C GLY A 48 -10.13 4.13 9.17
N GLY A 49 -9.00 4.55 8.61
CA GLY A 49 -8.76 4.49 7.18
C GLY A 49 -7.31 4.79 6.82
N ILE A 50 -7.03 4.65 5.53
CA ILE A 50 -5.74 4.98 4.93
C ILE A 50 -5.89 6.29 4.19
N LEU A 51 -4.94 7.20 4.42
CA LEU A 51 -4.85 8.48 3.74
C LEU A 51 -3.72 8.42 2.72
N ARG A 52 -3.91 9.08 1.58
CA ARG A 52 -2.88 9.26 0.54
C ARG A 52 -2.71 10.74 0.26
N CYS A 53 -1.50 11.20 0.04
CA CYS A 53 -1.18 12.58 -0.31
C CYS A 53 0.10 12.63 -1.14
N ASP A 54 0.35 13.78 -1.77
CA ASP A 54 1.63 14.06 -2.41
C ASP A 54 2.73 14.20 -1.38
N GLU A 55 4.00 14.15 -1.82
CA GLU A 55 5.18 14.38 -0.96
C GLU A 55 5.09 15.72 -0.18
N SER A 56 4.46 16.74 -0.77
CA SER A 56 4.25 18.04 -0.13
C SER A 56 3.18 18.03 0.98
N GLY A 57 2.43 16.94 1.13
CA GLY A 57 1.19 16.84 1.92
C GLY A 57 -0.05 17.42 1.21
N GLY A 58 0.09 17.90 -0.03
CA GLY A 58 -1.02 18.30 -0.90
C GLY A 58 -1.87 17.11 -1.35
N ASN A 59 -3.02 17.41 -1.97
CA ASN A 59 -3.95 16.39 -2.50
C ASN A 59 -4.30 15.28 -1.49
N LEU A 60 -4.39 15.64 -0.20
CA LEU A 60 -4.76 14.71 0.86
C LEU A 60 -6.15 14.14 0.61
N GLU A 61 -6.21 12.84 0.40
CA GLU A 61 -7.43 12.11 0.16
C GLU A 61 -7.57 10.91 1.08
N ILE A 62 -8.81 10.43 1.20
CA ILE A 62 -9.09 9.20 1.92
C ILE A 62 -9.08 8.06 0.91
N PHE A 63 -8.02 7.27 0.94
CA PHE A 63 -7.77 6.17 0.01
C PHE A 63 -8.64 4.94 0.32
N ALA A 64 -8.72 4.54 1.59
CA ALA A 64 -9.53 3.41 2.06
C ALA A 64 -10.11 3.70 3.44
N ARG A 65 -11.23 3.07 3.80
CA ARG A 65 -11.96 3.32 5.07
C ARG A 65 -12.56 2.07 5.69
N GLY A 66 -13.22 2.26 6.84
CA GLY A 66 -13.97 1.21 7.54
C GLY A 66 -13.09 0.30 8.38
N MET A 67 -11.86 0.74 8.67
CA MET A 67 -10.92 0.03 9.53
C MET A 67 -11.14 0.43 10.99
N ARG A 68 -10.74 -0.40 11.94
CA ARG A 68 -10.81 -0.07 13.37
C ARG A 68 -9.52 0.55 13.86
N ASN A 69 -8.45 -0.22 13.75
CA ASN A 69 -7.11 0.10 14.21
C ASN A 69 -6.10 -0.49 13.20
N PRO A 70 -6.04 0.07 11.98
CA PRO A 70 -5.04 -0.33 11.00
C PRO A 70 -3.66 0.10 11.51
N TYR A 71 -2.83 -0.88 11.89
CA TYR A 71 -1.55 -0.57 12.54
C TYR A 71 -0.45 -0.28 11.51
N ASP A 72 -0.35 -1.11 10.48
CA ASP A 72 0.64 -0.95 9.42
C ASP A 72 0.18 -1.53 8.08
N ILE A 73 0.80 -1.04 7.01
CA ILE A 73 0.56 -1.40 5.61
C ILE A 73 1.87 -1.33 4.82
N CYS A 74 2.02 -2.20 3.83
CA CYS A 74 3.10 -2.12 2.84
C CYS A 74 2.59 -2.53 1.46
N PHE A 75 3.48 -2.67 0.48
CA PHE A 75 3.14 -3.18 -0.84
C PHE A 75 4.21 -4.15 -1.37
N ASP A 76 3.79 -5.05 -2.26
CA ASP A 76 4.71 -5.93 -3.00
C ASP A 76 5.45 -5.20 -4.14
N GLU A 77 6.34 -5.91 -4.83
CA GLU A 77 7.05 -5.45 -6.03
C GLU A 77 6.14 -4.98 -7.19
N GLY A 78 4.84 -5.30 -7.16
CA GLY A 78 3.83 -4.85 -8.11
C GLY A 78 2.98 -3.68 -7.59
N PHE A 79 3.39 -3.06 -6.47
CA PHE A 79 2.65 -2.00 -5.78
C PHE A 79 1.23 -2.42 -5.35
N ASN A 80 1.04 -3.69 -5.01
CA ASN A 80 -0.22 -4.20 -4.44
C ASN A 80 -0.13 -4.15 -2.91
N TRP A 81 -1.09 -3.47 -2.28
CA TRP A 81 -1.04 -3.20 -0.86
C TRP A 81 -1.44 -4.40 0.00
N PHE A 82 -0.86 -4.47 1.19
CA PHE A 82 -1.15 -5.49 2.19
C PHE A 82 -0.95 -4.93 3.60
N GLY A 83 -1.77 -5.32 4.56
CA GLY A 83 -1.62 -4.85 5.93
C GLY A 83 -2.56 -5.51 6.92
N THR A 84 -2.62 -4.96 8.14
CA THR A 84 -3.44 -5.51 9.24
C THR A 84 -4.33 -4.47 9.91
N ASP A 85 -5.51 -4.91 10.36
CA ASP A 85 -6.49 -4.11 11.12
C ASP A 85 -6.95 -4.86 12.38
N ASN A 86 -6.79 -4.23 13.55
CA ASN A 86 -6.83 -4.92 14.85
C ASN A 86 -8.05 -4.62 15.73
N ASP A 87 -8.13 -5.39 16.82
CA ASP A 87 -8.90 -5.16 18.06
C ASP A 87 -10.43 -5.24 17.90
N GLN A 88 -10.91 -6.05 16.96
CA GLN A 88 -12.33 -6.38 16.85
C GLN A 88 -12.61 -7.74 17.51
N ASP A 89 -13.78 -7.90 18.13
CA ASP A 89 -14.16 -9.11 18.87
C ASP A 89 -14.09 -10.42 18.03
N GLY A 90 -14.20 -10.31 16.70
CA GLY A 90 -14.12 -11.39 15.72
C GLY A 90 -12.70 -11.75 15.27
N GLY A 91 -11.67 -11.10 15.82
CA GLY A 91 -10.25 -11.30 15.48
C GLY A 91 -9.66 -10.15 14.66
N ASP A 92 -8.34 -10.06 14.61
CA ASP A 92 -7.58 -9.14 13.76
C ASP A 92 -7.61 -9.61 12.31
N ARG A 93 -7.59 -8.65 11.38
CA ARG A 93 -7.79 -8.87 9.93
C ARG A 93 -6.49 -8.64 9.18
N ILE A 94 -6.20 -9.51 8.22
CA ILE A 94 -5.26 -9.23 7.12
C ILE A 94 -6.05 -8.65 5.94
N MET A 95 -5.56 -7.57 5.32
CA MET A 95 -6.32 -6.80 4.33
C MET A 95 -5.46 -6.35 3.14
N MET A 96 -6.10 -6.25 1.97
CA MET A 96 -5.57 -5.62 0.76
C MET A 96 -6.33 -4.31 0.52
N PRO A 97 -5.86 -3.17 1.04
CA PRO A 97 -6.51 -1.90 0.77
C PRO A 97 -6.28 -1.44 -0.68
N PHE A 98 -7.24 -0.73 -1.24
CA PHE A 98 -7.16 -0.10 -2.55
C PHE A 98 -8.08 1.14 -2.57
N TYR A 99 -8.07 1.91 -3.66
CA TYR A 99 -8.86 3.13 -3.73
C TYR A 99 -10.37 2.84 -3.61
N GLY A 100 -11.00 3.48 -2.63
CA GLY A 100 -12.42 3.28 -2.32
C GLY A 100 -12.72 2.00 -1.52
N ALA A 101 -11.70 1.24 -1.11
CA ALA A 101 -11.88 0.06 -0.27
C ALA A 101 -12.61 0.41 1.04
N ARG A 102 -13.57 -0.44 1.42
CA ARG A 102 -14.35 -0.27 2.65
C ARG A 102 -14.49 -1.56 3.45
N TYR A 103 -14.16 -1.44 4.73
CA TYR A 103 -14.30 -2.50 5.73
C TYR A 103 -15.41 -2.17 6.75
N ALA A 104 -15.71 -3.10 7.67
CA ALA A 104 -16.96 -3.06 8.44
C ALA A 104 -16.98 -2.11 9.66
N HIS A 105 -15.84 -1.56 10.11
CA HIS A 105 -15.80 -0.85 11.39
C HIS A 105 -16.68 0.39 11.38
N ARG A 106 -17.65 0.43 12.30
CA ARG A 106 -18.66 1.52 12.42
C ARG A 106 -19.43 1.79 11.14
N HIS A 107 -19.52 0.80 10.25
CA HIS A 107 -20.39 0.91 9.10
C HIS A 107 -21.84 1.10 9.58
N PRO A 108 -22.57 2.14 9.14
CA PRO A 108 -23.88 2.48 9.71
C PRO A 108 -24.94 1.39 9.58
N TRP A 109 -24.69 0.42 8.69
CA TRP A 109 -25.61 -0.66 8.31
C TRP A 109 -24.96 -2.04 8.36
N ASP A 110 -23.72 -2.17 8.86
CA ASP A 110 -23.00 -3.44 8.84
C ASP A 110 -22.17 -3.69 10.10
N TYR A 111 -22.27 -4.91 10.59
CA TYR A 111 -21.55 -5.45 11.74
C TYR A 111 -20.71 -6.67 11.36
N GLN A 112 -20.70 -7.06 10.07
CA GLN A 112 -20.02 -8.25 9.57
C GLN A 112 -18.54 -7.99 9.35
N TRP A 113 -17.79 -8.11 10.44
CA TRP A 113 -16.34 -7.96 10.42
C TRP A 113 -15.65 -8.83 9.36
N LYS A 114 -16.16 -10.03 9.06
CA LYS A 114 -15.52 -10.92 8.08
C LYS A 114 -15.63 -10.46 6.62
N GLY A 115 -16.77 -9.88 6.23
CA GLY A 115 -17.00 -9.39 4.86
C GLY A 115 -17.28 -10.45 3.78
N ASP A 116 -17.06 -11.75 4.08
CA ASP A 116 -17.17 -12.85 3.11
C ASP A 116 -18.52 -12.90 2.38
N ASP A 117 -19.63 -12.74 3.11
CA ASP A 117 -21.00 -12.82 2.59
C ASP A 117 -21.74 -11.47 2.59
N HIS A 118 -21.01 -10.35 2.64
CA HIS A 118 -21.60 -9.02 2.72
C HIS A 118 -21.03 -8.08 1.66
N LEU A 119 -21.79 -7.86 0.58
CA LEU A 119 -21.35 -7.07 -0.58
C LEU A 119 -20.76 -5.68 -0.22
N PRO A 120 -21.34 -4.88 0.69
CA PRO A 120 -20.78 -3.59 1.08
C PRO A 120 -19.48 -3.61 1.90
N THR A 121 -18.98 -4.78 2.30
CA THR A 121 -17.77 -4.93 3.11
C THR A 121 -16.78 -5.88 2.44
N LEU A 122 -15.55 -5.43 2.25
CA LEU A 122 -14.53 -6.27 1.62
C LEU A 122 -14.18 -7.50 2.46
N PRO A 123 -13.94 -8.66 1.82
CA PRO A 123 -13.46 -9.85 2.49
C PRO A 123 -12.05 -9.64 3.04
N ALA A 124 -11.63 -10.50 3.95
CA ALA A 124 -10.25 -10.53 4.42
C ALA A 124 -9.29 -11.11 3.36
N SER A 125 -8.05 -10.64 3.38
CA SER A 125 -6.93 -11.14 2.58
C SER A 125 -6.17 -12.27 3.26
N GLY A 126 -6.71 -12.86 4.33
CA GLY A 126 -6.07 -13.95 5.05
C GLY A 126 -6.92 -14.40 6.24
N PRO A 127 -6.44 -15.39 7.01
CA PRO A 127 -7.16 -15.83 8.19
C PRO A 127 -7.25 -14.72 9.23
N PHE A 128 -8.38 -14.67 9.92
CA PHE A 128 -8.50 -13.87 11.14
C PHE A 128 -7.66 -14.50 12.24
N PHE A 129 -7.04 -13.68 13.08
CA PHE A 129 -6.22 -14.15 14.19
C PHE A 129 -6.53 -13.38 15.48
N HIS A 130 -6.16 -13.93 16.63
CA HIS A 130 -6.39 -13.29 17.93
C HIS A 130 -5.05 -12.85 18.52
N GLY A 131 -4.56 -11.68 18.09
CA GLY A 131 -3.24 -11.19 18.43
C GLY A 131 -3.22 -9.68 18.59
N SER A 132 -2.15 -9.08 18.09
CA SER A 132 -2.06 -7.64 17.87
C SER A 132 -1.08 -7.43 16.73
N GLY A 133 -1.61 -7.46 15.50
CA GLY A 133 -0.81 -7.26 14.28
C GLY A 133 -0.11 -5.91 14.31
N THR A 134 1.20 -5.89 14.09
CA THR A 134 2.00 -4.67 14.10
C THR A 134 2.62 -4.41 12.74
N GLY A 135 3.94 -4.23 12.65
CA GLY A 135 4.60 -3.90 11.39
C GLY A 135 4.41 -4.96 10.32
N VAL A 136 4.33 -4.53 9.07
CA VAL A 136 4.20 -5.38 7.89
C VAL A 136 5.28 -5.01 6.88
N SER A 137 6.06 -5.99 6.42
CA SER A 137 7.08 -5.79 5.38
C SER A 137 7.02 -6.85 4.31
N TYR A 138 7.15 -6.44 3.05
CA TYR A 138 7.38 -7.35 1.93
C TYR A 138 8.86 -7.67 1.78
N TYR A 139 9.20 -8.94 1.55
CA TYR A 139 10.58 -9.40 1.40
C TYR A 139 10.86 -9.85 -0.03
N SER A 140 11.66 -9.07 -0.77
CA SER A 140 12.08 -9.39 -2.14
C SER A 140 13.56 -9.75 -2.28
N SER A 141 14.34 -9.67 -1.18
CA SER A 141 15.78 -9.95 -1.22
C SER A 141 16.07 -11.43 -1.47
N GLU A 142 17.22 -11.73 -2.08
CA GLU A 142 17.69 -13.10 -2.28
C GLU A 142 18.46 -13.67 -1.08
N GLU A 143 18.67 -12.90 -0.01
CA GLU A 143 19.48 -13.33 1.13
C GLU A 143 18.82 -14.42 1.98
N PHE A 144 17.48 -14.52 1.97
CA PHE A 144 16.75 -15.65 2.57
C PHE A 144 16.54 -16.79 1.56
N PRO A 145 16.33 -18.02 2.04
CA PRO A 145 15.93 -19.16 1.20
C PRO A 145 14.71 -18.85 0.34
N GLN A 146 14.59 -19.54 -0.79
CA GLN A 146 13.57 -19.29 -1.81
C GLN A 146 12.14 -19.23 -1.26
N ASP A 147 11.81 -20.03 -0.25
CA ASP A 147 10.46 -20.06 0.34
C ASP A 147 10.11 -18.72 1.02
N TYR A 148 11.08 -17.97 1.53
CA TYR A 148 10.87 -16.66 2.16
C TYR A 148 11.07 -15.48 1.22
N ARG A 149 11.11 -15.71 -0.10
CA ARG A 149 11.18 -14.66 -1.11
C ARG A 149 9.80 -14.38 -1.69
N GLY A 150 9.49 -13.11 -1.89
CA GLY A 150 8.18 -12.68 -2.37
C GLY A 150 7.05 -12.88 -1.36
N VAL A 151 7.35 -12.80 -0.07
CA VAL A 151 6.41 -13.00 1.05
C VAL A 151 6.23 -11.73 1.86
N PHE A 152 5.16 -11.67 2.66
CA PHE A 152 4.99 -10.63 3.66
C PHE A 152 5.31 -11.16 5.05
N PHE A 153 6.02 -10.37 5.85
CA PHE A 153 6.19 -10.62 7.28
C PHE A 153 5.26 -9.71 8.08
N ILE A 154 4.60 -10.27 9.09
CA ILE A 154 3.69 -9.54 9.98
C ILE A 154 4.15 -9.74 11.42
N GLY A 155 4.46 -8.65 12.13
CA GLY A 155 4.72 -8.68 13.56
C GLY A 155 3.44 -8.89 14.38
N ASP A 156 3.54 -9.55 15.52
CA ASP A 156 2.45 -9.69 16.50
C ASP A 156 2.96 -9.39 17.91
N TRP A 157 2.53 -8.25 18.44
CA TRP A 157 2.96 -7.76 19.75
C TRP A 157 2.41 -8.63 20.90
N LEU A 158 1.17 -9.09 20.77
CA LEU A 158 0.46 -9.79 21.84
C LEU A 158 0.99 -11.22 21.98
N LEU A 159 1.05 -11.92 20.86
CA LEU A 159 1.46 -13.32 20.77
C LEU A 159 2.98 -13.49 20.65
N GLN A 160 3.74 -12.39 20.56
CA GLN A 160 5.20 -12.39 20.55
C GLN A 160 5.77 -13.16 19.36
N LYS A 161 5.18 -12.95 18.19
CA LYS A 161 5.45 -13.70 16.96
C LYS A 161 5.75 -12.78 15.79
N VAL A 162 6.45 -13.30 14.81
CA VAL A 162 6.47 -12.80 13.45
C VAL A 162 5.90 -13.92 12.59
N TYR A 163 4.86 -13.61 11.82
CA TYR A 163 4.26 -14.52 10.86
C TYR A 163 4.85 -14.28 9.46
N VAL A 164 4.81 -15.31 8.63
CA VAL A 164 5.06 -15.22 7.19
C VAL A 164 3.77 -15.47 6.43
N ILE A 165 3.49 -14.66 5.42
CA ILE A 165 2.35 -14.78 4.52
C ILE A 165 2.87 -14.95 3.10
N HIS A 166 2.57 -16.11 2.52
CA HIS A 166 2.83 -16.35 1.11
C HIS A 166 1.62 -15.88 0.30
N PRO A 167 1.76 -14.88 -0.57
CA PRO A 167 0.64 -14.31 -1.30
C PRO A 167 0.17 -15.21 -2.44
N ARG A 168 -1.12 -15.16 -2.73
CA ARG A 168 -1.77 -15.76 -3.90
C ARG A 168 -2.92 -14.87 -4.35
N TRP A 169 -3.11 -14.75 -5.66
CA TRP A 169 -4.29 -14.11 -6.23
C TRP A 169 -5.49 -15.07 -6.27
N ASP A 170 -6.64 -14.56 -5.89
CA ASP A 170 -7.96 -15.19 -5.99
C ASP A 170 -8.87 -14.20 -6.70
N GLY A 171 -8.95 -14.35 -8.04
CA GLY A 171 -9.45 -13.29 -8.89
C GLY A 171 -8.64 -12.01 -8.73
N ALA A 172 -9.31 -10.89 -8.39
CA ALA A 172 -8.65 -9.61 -8.12
C ALA A 172 -8.29 -9.39 -6.63
N LEU A 173 -8.44 -10.38 -5.75
CA LEU A 173 -8.03 -10.29 -4.34
C LEU A 173 -6.65 -10.91 -4.13
N LEU A 174 -5.70 -10.13 -3.59
CA LEU A 174 -4.46 -10.66 -3.03
C LEU A 174 -4.75 -11.22 -1.63
N LYS A 175 -4.47 -12.51 -1.43
CA LYS A 175 -4.69 -13.19 -0.15
C LYS A 175 -3.54 -14.11 0.25
N SER A 176 -3.53 -14.51 1.52
CA SER A 176 -2.73 -15.64 2.00
C SER A 176 -3.07 -16.90 1.22
N ASN A 177 -2.05 -17.68 0.85
CA ASN A 177 -2.23 -19.00 0.24
C ASN A 177 -2.67 -20.07 1.25
N SER A 178 -2.72 -19.74 2.54
CA SER A 178 -3.05 -20.61 3.67
C SER A 178 -4.15 -19.99 4.53
N ASP A 179 -5.02 -20.84 5.08
CA ASP A 179 -6.04 -20.49 6.07
C ASP A 179 -5.50 -20.51 7.52
N GLU A 180 -4.20 -20.79 7.68
CA GLU A 180 -3.49 -20.74 8.96
C GLU A 180 -2.27 -19.82 8.87
N LEU A 181 -1.94 -19.14 9.97
CA LEU A 181 -0.74 -18.31 10.06
C LEU A 181 0.50 -19.16 10.36
N GLU A 182 1.49 -19.10 9.47
CA GLU A 182 2.79 -19.72 9.68
C GLU A 182 3.67 -18.83 10.57
N VAL A 183 4.23 -19.42 11.62
CA VAL A 183 5.16 -18.72 12.54
C VAL A 183 6.57 -18.76 11.96
N PHE A 184 7.10 -17.59 11.64
CA PHE A 184 8.49 -17.43 11.20
C PHE A 184 9.47 -17.29 12.37
N ALA A 185 9.11 -16.49 13.37
CA ALA A 185 9.90 -16.30 14.59
C ALA A 185 8.99 -16.09 15.80
N GLU A 186 9.41 -16.55 16.99
CA GLU A 186 8.66 -16.36 18.22
C GLU A 186 9.55 -16.23 19.46
N SER A 187 8.97 -15.70 20.53
CA SER A 187 9.63 -15.64 21.84
C SER A 187 9.97 -17.02 22.39
N GLY A 188 11.17 -17.17 22.94
CA GLY A 188 11.53 -18.33 23.77
C GLY A 188 10.76 -18.38 25.12
N PRO A 189 10.79 -19.51 25.82
CA PRO A 189 9.98 -19.77 27.02
C PRO A 189 10.28 -18.84 28.22
N ASP A 190 11.45 -18.21 28.27
CA ASP A 190 11.93 -17.45 29.44
C ASP A 190 11.54 -15.96 29.42
N ARG A 191 10.33 -15.62 28.97
CA ARG A 191 9.82 -14.23 28.87
C ARG A 191 10.78 -13.32 28.09
N SER A 192 10.92 -13.63 26.81
CA SER A 192 11.83 -12.89 25.95
C SER A 192 11.41 -11.42 25.81
N LEU A 193 12.39 -10.54 25.57
CA LEU A 193 12.19 -9.14 25.16
C LEU A 193 11.71 -9.05 23.70
N PHE A 194 10.91 -10.01 23.20
CA PHE A 194 10.46 -10.12 21.81
C PHE A 194 8.95 -9.92 21.74
N ARG A 195 8.53 -8.66 21.68
CA ARG A 195 7.17 -8.20 21.40
C ARG A 195 7.22 -7.31 20.16
N PRO A 196 7.20 -7.91 18.95
CA PRO A 196 7.35 -7.18 17.71
C PRO A 196 6.37 -6.01 17.60
N THR A 197 6.90 -4.82 17.40
CA THR A 197 6.14 -3.58 17.15
C THR A 197 6.31 -3.08 15.74
N ASP A 198 7.38 -3.52 15.06
CA ASP A 198 7.65 -3.21 13.67
C ASP A 198 8.61 -4.26 13.06
N VAL A 199 8.54 -4.47 11.75
CA VAL A 199 9.45 -5.32 10.97
C VAL A 199 9.89 -4.59 9.70
N ALA A 200 11.18 -4.65 9.38
CA ALA A 200 11.74 -3.99 8.19
C ALA A 200 12.90 -4.80 7.60
N VAL A 201 13.09 -4.72 6.29
CA VAL A 201 14.26 -5.32 5.62
C VAL A 201 15.42 -4.32 5.67
N GLY A 202 16.59 -4.76 6.13
CA GLY A 202 17.80 -3.95 6.14
C GLY A 202 18.53 -3.96 4.80
N PRO A 203 19.48 -3.03 4.57
CA PRO A 203 20.30 -3.01 3.35
C PRO A 203 21.18 -4.25 3.23
N ASP A 204 21.33 -5.01 4.32
CA ASP A 204 22.03 -6.27 4.36
C ASP A 204 21.16 -7.48 3.93
N GLY A 205 19.89 -7.24 3.58
CA GLY A 205 18.87 -8.26 3.27
C GLY A 205 18.38 -9.03 4.50
N ALA A 206 18.80 -8.68 5.71
CA ALA A 206 18.28 -9.28 6.94
C ALA A 206 16.94 -8.64 7.34
N LEU A 207 16.13 -9.39 8.07
CA LEU A 207 14.91 -8.86 8.67
C LEU A 207 15.23 -8.26 10.05
N TYR A 208 14.91 -6.99 10.23
CA TYR A 208 15.04 -6.28 11.50
C TYR A 208 13.67 -6.19 12.16
N VAL A 209 13.61 -6.55 13.45
CA VAL A 209 12.38 -6.54 14.24
C VAL A 209 12.58 -5.59 15.41
N SER A 210 11.77 -4.53 15.46
CA SER A 210 11.69 -3.66 16.63
C SER A 210 10.77 -4.30 17.66
N SER A 211 11.18 -4.31 18.92
CA SER A 211 10.43 -4.94 20.01
C SER A 211 10.23 -3.99 21.19
N TRP A 212 9.02 -3.98 21.75
CA TRP A 212 8.64 -3.14 22.89
C TRP A 212 9.40 -3.46 24.19
N GLY A 213 9.74 -4.74 24.42
CA GLY A 213 10.30 -5.23 25.68
C GLY A 213 9.41 -6.27 26.35
N ALA A 214 9.51 -6.44 27.67
CA ALA A 214 8.80 -7.51 28.39
C ALA A 214 7.35 -7.16 28.79
N THR A 215 7.10 -5.89 29.14
CA THR A 215 5.84 -5.41 29.74
C THR A 215 5.38 -4.09 29.12
N TYR A 216 4.11 -3.72 29.37
CA TYR A 216 3.56 -2.44 28.93
C TYR A 216 4.11 -1.29 29.78
N GLY A 217 4.56 -0.22 29.14
CA GLY A 217 5.22 0.90 29.82
C GLY A 217 6.69 0.66 30.16
N ALA A 218 7.30 1.57 30.91
CA ALA A 218 8.69 1.48 31.34
C ALA A 218 8.79 1.11 32.82
N GLU A 219 9.57 0.08 33.13
CA GLU A 219 9.90 -0.34 34.49
C GLU A 219 11.33 0.06 34.82
N TYR A 220 11.54 0.61 36.00
CA TYR A 220 12.84 1.11 36.46
C TYR A 220 13.28 0.40 37.75
N ASP A 221 14.57 0.11 37.86
CA ASP A 221 15.16 -0.33 39.12
C ASP A 221 15.36 0.83 40.12
N ASP A 222 15.78 0.51 41.35
CA ASP A 222 16.08 1.49 42.40
C ASP A 222 17.19 2.49 42.01
N SER A 223 17.96 2.20 40.96
CA SER A 223 18.98 3.08 40.38
C SER A 223 18.45 3.93 39.23
N ASN A 224 17.12 3.96 39.03
CA ASN A 224 16.42 4.67 37.96
C ASN A 224 16.86 4.23 36.55
N ARG A 225 17.25 2.96 36.38
CA ARG A 225 17.57 2.39 35.07
C ARG A 225 16.39 1.59 34.56
N GLN A 226 16.02 1.80 33.29
CA GLN A 226 14.95 1.01 32.67
C GLN A 226 15.40 -0.45 32.51
N ILE A 227 14.64 -1.39 33.09
CA ILE A 227 14.98 -2.82 33.10
C ILE A 227 14.22 -3.64 32.08
N ASN A 228 13.15 -3.09 31.51
CA ASN A 228 12.28 -3.75 30.54
C ASN A 228 12.41 -3.17 29.12
N ALA A 229 13.49 -2.45 28.83
CA ALA A 229 13.68 -1.77 27.56
C ALA A 229 13.62 -2.74 26.36
N GLY A 230 13.06 -2.25 25.25
CA GLY A 230 12.98 -2.95 23.98
C GLY A 230 14.32 -3.31 23.34
N ARG A 231 14.28 -4.05 22.24
CA ARG A 231 15.46 -4.46 21.46
C ARG A 231 15.16 -4.37 19.97
N ILE A 232 16.21 -4.17 19.18
CA ILE A 232 16.19 -4.46 17.75
C ILE A 232 16.81 -5.84 17.56
N PHE A 233 16.04 -6.77 17.00
CA PHE A 233 16.54 -8.08 16.60
C PHE A 233 16.88 -8.05 15.12
N ARG A 234 17.98 -8.71 14.75
CA ARG A 234 18.37 -8.93 13.36
C ARG A 234 18.28 -10.42 13.08
N ILE A 235 17.48 -10.80 12.10
CA ILE A 235 17.30 -12.19 11.65
C ILE A 235 17.92 -12.29 10.26
N ALA A 236 18.96 -13.11 10.14
CA ALA A 236 19.68 -13.36 8.89
C ALA A 236 19.78 -14.87 8.65
N SER A 237 19.82 -15.26 7.38
CA SER A 237 20.13 -16.64 7.00
C SER A 237 21.56 -17.00 7.47
N SER A 238 21.78 -18.24 7.91
CA SER A 238 23.14 -18.74 8.18
C SER A 238 23.94 -18.93 6.88
N ASP A 239 23.22 -19.15 5.78
CA ASP A 239 23.79 -19.50 4.49
C ASP A 239 23.95 -18.27 3.59
N SER A 240 23.49 -17.09 4.05
CA SER A 240 23.72 -15.84 3.33
C SER A 240 25.20 -15.51 3.34
N ASN A 241 25.72 -15.12 2.17
CA ASN A 241 27.11 -14.70 2.05
C ASN A 241 27.39 -13.36 2.74
N HIS A 242 26.37 -12.68 3.30
CA HIS A 242 26.50 -11.37 3.96
C HIS A 242 27.25 -10.34 3.09
N ALA A 243 27.27 -10.53 1.76
CA ALA A 243 27.93 -9.67 0.78
C ALA A 243 27.33 -8.25 0.74
N SER A 244 26.27 -8.04 1.49
CA SER A 244 25.46 -6.84 1.55
C SER A 244 26.08 -5.74 2.44
N GLY A 245 27.03 -6.08 3.32
CA GLY A 245 27.96 -5.09 3.90
C GLY A 245 28.77 -4.34 2.82
N ASP A 246 29.13 -5.04 1.74
CA ASP A 246 29.84 -4.45 0.60
C ASP A 246 28.93 -3.56 -0.27
N LYS A 247 27.60 -3.76 -0.24
CA LYS A 247 26.66 -2.93 -1.01
C LYS A 247 26.56 -1.51 -0.44
N VAL A 248 26.47 -1.38 0.89
CA VAL A 248 26.38 -0.08 1.56
C VAL A 248 27.66 0.74 1.37
N GLU A 249 28.82 0.08 1.44
CA GLU A 249 30.14 0.71 1.31
C GLU A 249 30.69 0.69 -0.13
N SER A 250 29.85 0.34 -1.12
CA SER A 250 30.28 0.18 -2.51
C SER A 250 30.84 1.49 -3.12
N PRO A 251 31.83 1.42 -4.03
CA PRO A 251 32.36 2.60 -4.72
C PRO A 251 31.27 3.44 -5.41
N LYS A 252 30.23 2.79 -5.95
CA LYS A 252 29.05 3.43 -6.54
C LYS A 252 28.35 4.37 -5.56
N ARG A 253 28.21 3.98 -4.29
CA ARG A 253 27.57 4.81 -3.25
C ARG A 253 28.47 5.93 -2.71
N SER A 254 29.75 5.98 -3.11
CA SER A 254 30.67 7.07 -2.77
C SER A 254 30.59 8.28 -3.71
N LYS A 255 29.96 8.13 -4.88
CA LYS A 255 29.76 9.20 -5.87
C LYS A 255 28.33 9.76 -5.81
N PRO A 256 28.11 11.04 -6.18
CA PRO A 256 26.77 11.61 -6.30
C PRO A 256 25.88 10.78 -7.24
N LEU A 257 24.58 10.69 -6.91
CA LEU A 257 23.60 9.93 -7.69
C LEU A 257 23.51 10.39 -9.17
N SER A 258 23.74 11.68 -9.43
CA SER A 258 23.81 12.26 -10.77
C SER A 258 24.94 11.69 -11.65
N GLU A 259 25.95 11.06 -11.06
CA GLU A 259 27.09 10.45 -11.75
C GLU A 259 26.91 8.93 -11.95
N TRP A 260 25.77 8.38 -11.57
CA TRP A 260 25.47 6.96 -11.77
C TRP A 260 25.09 6.72 -13.24
N THR A 261 25.56 5.60 -13.78
CA THR A 261 25.14 5.11 -15.10
C THR A 261 23.69 4.63 -15.07
N PHE A 262 23.08 4.45 -16.24
CA PHE A 262 21.72 3.90 -16.34
C PHE A 262 21.62 2.52 -15.68
N ASP A 263 22.56 1.61 -15.97
CA ASP A 263 22.58 0.27 -15.39
C ASP A 263 22.72 0.28 -13.87
N GLU A 264 23.55 1.19 -13.33
CA GLU A 264 23.67 1.38 -11.88
C GLU A 264 22.36 1.88 -11.25
N LEU A 265 21.57 2.70 -11.94
CA LEU A 265 20.25 3.10 -11.43
C LEU A 265 19.25 1.94 -11.48
N VAL A 266 19.21 1.20 -12.60
CA VAL A 266 18.33 0.04 -12.78
C VAL A 266 18.63 -1.07 -11.77
N GLU A 267 19.90 -1.30 -11.44
CA GLU A 267 20.32 -2.23 -10.38
C GLU A 267 19.66 -1.89 -9.02
N ASP A 268 19.57 -0.61 -8.66
CA ASP A 268 19.03 -0.18 -7.37
C ASP A 268 17.48 -0.19 -7.32
N LEU A 269 16.80 -0.35 -8.46
CA LEU A 269 15.32 -0.42 -8.53
C LEU A 269 14.74 -1.68 -7.88
N ASP A 270 15.57 -2.69 -7.63
CA ASP A 270 15.22 -3.88 -6.83
C ASP A 270 16.11 -4.01 -5.57
N GLY A 271 16.75 -2.92 -5.16
CA GLY A 271 17.59 -2.87 -3.96
C GLY A 271 16.80 -3.19 -2.70
N GLU A 272 17.46 -3.63 -1.63
CA GLU A 272 16.83 -4.20 -0.44
C GLU A 272 15.95 -3.21 0.33
N VAL A 273 16.29 -1.93 0.28
CA VAL A 273 15.60 -0.86 1.02
C VAL A 273 14.90 0.10 0.07
N LEU A 274 13.68 0.50 0.43
CA LEU A 274 12.81 1.36 -0.38
C LEU A 274 13.49 2.67 -0.82
N VAL A 275 14.29 3.28 0.06
CA VAL A 275 14.97 4.55 -0.23
C VAL A 275 15.95 4.45 -1.40
N TRP A 276 16.57 3.30 -1.64
CA TRP A 276 17.45 3.11 -2.80
C TRP A 276 16.66 3.11 -4.10
N ARG A 277 15.52 2.39 -4.11
CA ARG A 277 14.61 2.30 -5.26
C ARG A 277 14.03 3.68 -5.61
N VAL A 278 13.54 4.40 -4.61
CA VAL A 278 12.97 5.75 -4.78
C VAL A 278 14.02 6.73 -5.31
N ASN A 279 15.20 6.79 -4.70
CA ASN A 279 16.26 7.68 -5.16
C ASN A 279 16.67 7.38 -6.62
N ALA A 280 16.86 6.10 -6.96
CA ALA A 280 17.21 5.70 -8.32
C ALA A 280 16.10 6.05 -9.33
N GLN A 281 14.84 5.82 -8.98
CA GLN A 281 13.70 6.22 -9.82
C GLN A 281 13.64 7.74 -10.01
N ASP A 282 13.74 8.52 -8.93
CA ASP A 282 13.66 9.98 -9.02
C ASP A 282 14.80 10.56 -9.84
N GLU A 283 16.00 9.96 -9.77
CA GLU A 283 17.11 10.33 -10.65
C GLU A 283 16.83 10.01 -12.13
N LEU A 284 16.22 8.86 -12.44
CA LEU A 284 15.79 8.54 -13.81
C LEU A 284 14.76 9.57 -14.30
N VAL A 285 13.75 9.90 -13.48
CA VAL A 285 12.74 10.92 -13.80
C VAL A 285 13.40 12.28 -14.01
N ARG A 286 14.39 12.66 -13.18
CA ARG A 286 15.12 13.93 -13.30
C ARG A 286 15.90 14.04 -14.60
N ARG A 287 16.39 12.93 -15.17
CA ARG A 287 17.09 12.90 -16.47
C ARG A 287 16.14 13.08 -17.65
N GLY A 288 14.85 12.80 -17.47
CA GLY A 288 13.81 13.08 -18.46
C GLY A 288 14.07 12.38 -19.79
N GLU A 289 13.92 13.12 -20.89
CA GLU A 289 14.03 12.64 -22.28
C GLU A 289 15.34 11.89 -22.58
N GLU A 290 16.46 12.21 -21.88
CA GLU A 290 17.76 11.56 -22.10
C GLU A 290 17.71 10.03 -21.88
N VAL A 291 16.87 9.58 -20.94
CA VAL A 291 16.78 8.16 -20.55
C VAL A 291 15.52 7.48 -21.06
N GLN A 292 14.66 8.17 -21.83
CA GLN A 292 13.42 7.60 -22.34
C GLN A 292 13.64 6.36 -23.22
N GLU A 293 14.39 6.49 -24.33
CA GLU A 293 14.69 5.37 -25.24
C GLU A 293 15.42 4.20 -24.52
N PRO A 294 16.42 4.45 -23.65
CA PRO A 294 17.00 3.40 -22.80
C PRO A 294 15.98 2.66 -21.92
N ILE A 295 15.03 3.39 -21.31
CA ILE A 295 13.98 2.78 -20.49
C ILE A 295 13.04 1.92 -21.36
N GLU A 296 12.54 2.45 -22.47
CA GLU A 296 11.64 1.74 -23.38
C GLU A 296 12.29 0.44 -23.91
N THR A 297 13.58 0.52 -24.24
CA THR A 297 14.39 -0.63 -24.68
C THR A 297 14.50 -1.68 -23.56
N ALA A 298 14.79 -1.25 -22.33
CA ALA A 298 14.93 -2.16 -21.19
C ALA A 298 13.60 -2.80 -20.78
N LEU A 299 12.48 -2.06 -20.82
CA LEU A 299 11.15 -2.60 -20.55
C LEU A 299 10.67 -3.60 -21.60
N SER A 300 11.19 -3.50 -22.83
CA SER A 300 10.93 -4.44 -23.92
C SER A 300 11.81 -5.70 -23.87
N SER A 301 12.76 -5.79 -22.93
CA SER A 301 13.63 -6.96 -22.76
C SER A 301 13.13 -7.92 -21.67
N GLU A 302 13.56 -9.18 -21.72
CA GLU A 302 13.23 -10.19 -20.71
C GLU A 302 14.18 -10.15 -19.49
N ASP A 303 15.20 -9.28 -19.49
CA ASP A 303 16.31 -9.35 -18.53
C ASP A 303 16.03 -8.71 -17.17
N LEU A 304 14.91 -7.99 -17.03
CA LEU A 304 14.56 -7.27 -15.80
C LEU A 304 13.74 -8.12 -14.83
N THR A 305 14.03 -7.98 -13.53
CA THR A 305 13.15 -8.52 -12.47
C THR A 305 11.79 -7.82 -12.50
N LYS A 306 10.78 -8.43 -11.86
CA LYS A 306 9.44 -7.82 -11.77
C LYS A 306 9.48 -6.50 -11.00
N GLY A 307 10.25 -6.41 -9.92
CA GLY A 307 10.53 -5.15 -9.22
C GLY A 307 11.13 -4.09 -10.15
N GLN A 308 12.20 -4.42 -10.88
CA GLN A 308 12.81 -3.49 -11.84
C GLN A 308 11.82 -3.01 -12.89
N LYS A 309 11.03 -3.92 -13.48
CA LYS A 309 10.00 -3.58 -14.47
C LYS A 309 8.98 -2.59 -13.90
N THR A 310 8.45 -2.84 -12.70
CA THR A 310 7.48 -1.94 -12.06
C THR A 310 8.07 -0.55 -11.84
N TRP A 311 9.23 -0.46 -11.19
CA TRP A 311 9.84 0.83 -10.86
C TRP A 311 10.28 1.61 -12.11
N LEU A 312 10.80 0.91 -13.11
CA LEU A 312 11.27 1.50 -14.36
C LEU A 312 10.10 1.98 -15.24
N ALA A 313 9.00 1.22 -15.29
CA ALA A 313 7.76 1.65 -15.94
C ALA A 313 7.23 2.94 -15.29
N TRP A 314 7.19 3.00 -13.96
CA TRP A 314 6.78 4.23 -13.26
C TRP A 314 7.78 5.39 -13.42
N ALA A 315 9.07 5.12 -13.62
CA ALA A 315 10.03 6.15 -13.99
C ALA A 315 9.64 6.79 -15.33
N LEU A 316 9.41 5.96 -16.37
CA LEU A 316 8.96 6.43 -17.68
C LEU A 316 7.61 7.15 -17.60
N GLY A 317 6.65 6.59 -16.87
CA GLY A 317 5.31 7.16 -16.71
C GLY A 317 5.31 8.56 -16.07
N ARG A 318 6.33 8.89 -15.27
CA ARG A 318 6.52 10.20 -14.62
C ARG A 318 7.34 11.20 -15.45
N ILE A 319 8.01 10.74 -16.51
CA ILE A 319 8.72 11.62 -17.46
C ILE A 319 7.68 12.24 -18.41
N SER A 320 7.78 13.55 -18.62
CA SER A 320 6.97 14.34 -19.56
C SER A 320 5.50 13.86 -19.59
N PRO A 321 4.72 14.04 -18.51
CA PRO A 321 3.38 13.47 -18.35
C PRO A 321 2.39 13.81 -19.48
N GLU A 322 2.64 14.90 -20.21
CA GLU A 322 1.92 15.35 -21.39
C GLU A 322 2.33 14.69 -22.71
N ASP A 323 3.38 13.86 -22.73
CA ASP A 323 3.88 13.21 -23.94
C ASP A 323 3.03 11.99 -24.35
N SER A 324 2.27 12.16 -25.42
CA SER A 324 1.43 11.11 -26.02
C SER A 324 2.19 9.93 -26.64
N GLU A 325 3.50 10.03 -26.90
CA GLU A 325 4.30 8.89 -27.36
C GLU A 325 4.51 7.88 -26.22
N ILE A 326 4.76 8.38 -25.00
CA ILE A 326 4.85 7.54 -23.80
C ILE A 326 3.51 6.84 -23.51
N ASP A 327 2.39 7.53 -23.70
CA ASP A 327 1.07 6.91 -23.58
C ASP A 327 0.90 5.77 -24.58
N ARG A 328 1.32 5.97 -25.83
CA ARG A 328 1.28 4.94 -26.88
C ARG A 328 2.16 3.74 -26.54
N PHE A 329 3.34 3.97 -25.96
CA PHE A 329 4.19 2.90 -25.47
C PHE A 329 3.47 2.03 -24.42
N PHE A 330 2.82 2.65 -23.42
CA PHE A 330 2.05 1.90 -22.42
C PHE A 330 0.80 1.22 -22.98
N LEU A 331 0.12 1.82 -23.96
CA LEU A 331 -0.99 1.19 -24.67
C LEU A 331 -0.56 -0.05 -25.46
N ASP A 332 0.67 -0.08 -25.97
CA ASP A 332 1.22 -1.26 -26.62
C ASP A 332 1.68 -2.33 -25.60
N LEU A 333 2.31 -1.94 -24.50
CA LEU A 333 2.64 -2.85 -23.40
C LEU A 333 1.40 -3.48 -22.76
N LEU A 334 0.27 -2.77 -22.72
CA LEU A 334 -0.99 -3.29 -22.22
C LEU A 334 -1.46 -4.55 -22.97
N LYS A 335 -1.07 -4.70 -24.24
CA LYS A 335 -1.40 -5.86 -25.09
C LYS A 335 -0.42 -7.02 -24.89
N ASP A 336 0.75 -6.79 -24.29
CA ASP A 336 1.79 -7.79 -24.10
C ASP A 336 1.53 -8.64 -22.84
N ARG A 337 1.28 -9.93 -23.05
CA ARG A 337 1.08 -10.93 -21.98
C ARG A 337 2.11 -12.05 -22.01
N SER A 338 3.27 -11.79 -22.62
CA SER A 338 4.28 -12.82 -22.89
C SER A 338 4.88 -13.47 -21.64
N ALA A 339 4.99 -12.73 -20.53
CA ALA A 339 5.61 -13.22 -19.28
C ALA A 339 4.65 -13.31 -18.10
N ASP A 340 3.94 -12.21 -17.78
CA ASP A 340 2.91 -12.13 -16.74
C ASP A 340 2.00 -10.91 -16.99
N GLU A 341 1.08 -10.61 -16.05
CA GLU A 341 0.18 -9.46 -16.14
C GLU A 341 0.75 -8.18 -15.49
N SER A 342 1.99 -8.19 -15.00
CA SER A 342 2.55 -7.09 -14.20
C SER A 342 2.66 -5.81 -15.01
N LEU A 343 3.26 -5.85 -16.21
CA LEU A 343 3.39 -4.67 -17.08
C LEU A 343 2.04 -4.18 -17.62
N PRO A 344 1.11 -5.04 -18.06
CA PRO A 344 -0.26 -4.62 -18.36
C PRO A 344 -0.95 -3.87 -17.22
N ILE A 345 -0.86 -4.39 -15.98
CA ILE A 345 -1.44 -3.74 -14.80
C ILE A 345 -0.78 -2.39 -14.52
N GLN A 346 0.56 -2.30 -14.55
CA GLN A 346 1.24 -1.01 -14.36
C GLN A 346 0.89 -0.02 -15.48
N SER A 347 0.72 -0.49 -16.73
CA SER A 347 0.34 0.36 -17.86
C SER A 347 -1.02 1.02 -17.64
N VAL A 348 -2.03 0.28 -17.16
CA VAL A 348 -3.33 0.87 -16.79
C VAL A 348 -3.18 1.94 -15.71
N ARG A 349 -2.42 1.65 -14.63
CA ARG A 349 -2.22 2.59 -13.52
C ARG A 349 -1.47 3.85 -13.95
N ILE A 350 -0.45 3.71 -14.79
CA ILE A 350 0.35 4.82 -15.31
C ILE A 350 -0.47 5.68 -16.25
N LEU A 351 -1.23 5.10 -17.18
CA LEU A 351 -2.09 5.86 -18.08
C LEU A 351 -3.18 6.62 -17.30
N ALA A 352 -3.73 6.02 -16.23
CA ALA A 352 -4.63 6.73 -15.33
C ALA A 352 -3.95 7.92 -14.64
N PHE A 353 -2.73 7.74 -14.12
CA PHE A 353 -1.93 8.82 -13.52
C PHE A 353 -1.66 9.96 -14.51
N ARG A 354 -1.23 9.62 -15.73
CA ARG A 354 -0.91 10.60 -16.79
C ARG A 354 -2.16 11.35 -17.27
N SER A 355 -3.32 10.69 -17.33
CA SER A 355 -4.57 11.34 -17.72
C SER A 355 -4.99 12.48 -16.79
N GLY A 356 -4.59 12.47 -15.50
CA GLY A 356 -4.85 13.57 -14.57
C GLY A 356 -3.87 14.74 -14.66
N SER A 357 -2.89 14.67 -15.57
CA SER A 357 -1.87 15.72 -15.81
C SER A 357 -2.04 16.42 -17.16
N ASP A 358 -2.87 15.90 -18.07
CA ASP A 358 -3.17 16.48 -19.39
C ASP A 358 -4.32 17.50 -19.30
N GLU A 359 -4.23 18.60 -20.05
CA GLU A 359 -5.28 19.62 -20.14
C GLU A 359 -6.63 19.09 -20.67
N ASN A 360 -6.64 17.89 -21.28
CA ASN A 360 -7.85 17.24 -21.78
C ASN A 360 -8.45 16.16 -20.85
N ASP A 361 -7.83 15.83 -19.71
CA ASP A 361 -8.35 14.95 -18.64
C ASP A 361 -9.02 13.63 -19.12
N ARG A 362 -8.52 13.01 -20.20
CA ARG A 362 -9.20 11.85 -20.80
C ARG A 362 -8.39 10.57 -20.67
N LEU A 363 -8.96 9.65 -19.89
CA LEU A 363 -8.52 8.26 -19.84
C LEU A 363 -8.64 7.63 -21.25
N PRO A 364 -7.58 6.95 -21.76
CA PRO A 364 -7.64 6.25 -23.04
C PRO A 364 -8.79 5.25 -23.12
N GLU A 365 -9.53 5.26 -24.24
CA GLU A 365 -10.70 4.38 -24.46
C GLU A 365 -10.30 2.90 -24.45
N GLU A 366 -9.07 2.57 -24.83
CA GLU A 366 -8.52 1.23 -24.78
C GLU A 366 -8.59 0.61 -23.39
N ILE A 367 -8.40 1.40 -22.32
CA ILE A 367 -8.49 0.92 -20.92
C ILE A 367 -9.91 0.47 -20.60
N VAL A 368 -10.92 1.14 -21.14
CA VAL A 368 -12.34 0.78 -20.96
C VAL A 368 -12.63 -0.58 -21.59
N GLY A 369 -11.94 -0.93 -22.67
CA GLY A 369 -12.04 -2.25 -23.31
C GLY A 369 -11.70 -3.40 -22.34
N TYR A 370 -10.79 -3.18 -21.39
CA TYR A 370 -10.39 -4.17 -20.39
C TYR A 370 -11.41 -4.39 -19.28
N LEU A 371 -12.51 -3.61 -19.22
CA LEU A 371 -13.66 -3.96 -18.40
C LEU A 371 -14.20 -5.35 -18.74
N ASN A 372 -14.01 -5.85 -19.96
CA ASN A 372 -14.49 -7.16 -20.39
C ASN A 372 -13.39 -8.21 -20.55
N ASP A 373 -12.20 -7.96 -19.97
CA ASP A 373 -11.09 -8.90 -20.03
C ASP A 373 -11.38 -10.21 -19.27
N ASP A 374 -10.76 -11.31 -19.68
CA ASP A 374 -10.84 -12.58 -18.94
C ASP A 374 -10.17 -12.47 -17.55
N SER A 375 -9.13 -11.64 -17.43
CA SER A 375 -8.43 -11.40 -16.16
C SER A 375 -9.22 -10.48 -15.24
N ALA A 376 -9.63 -11.00 -14.08
CA ALA A 376 -10.27 -10.19 -13.05
C ALA A 376 -9.39 -9.02 -12.58
N ARG A 377 -8.07 -9.18 -12.57
CA ARG A 377 -7.13 -8.14 -12.16
C ARG A 377 -7.13 -6.98 -13.16
N LEU A 378 -7.14 -7.25 -14.46
CA LEU A 378 -7.23 -6.18 -15.46
C LEU A 378 -8.61 -5.51 -15.47
N ARG A 379 -9.70 -6.26 -15.27
CA ARG A 379 -11.02 -5.66 -15.06
C ARG A 379 -11.01 -4.73 -13.85
N PHE A 380 -10.44 -5.18 -12.73
CA PHE A 380 -10.31 -4.37 -11.50
C PHE A 380 -9.53 -3.08 -11.74
N GLU A 381 -8.34 -3.16 -12.34
CA GLU A 381 -7.50 -1.98 -12.60
C GLU A 381 -8.19 -0.99 -13.56
N SER A 382 -8.95 -1.49 -14.53
CA SER A 382 -9.74 -0.65 -15.45
C SER A 382 -10.84 0.12 -14.71
N VAL A 383 -11.54 -0.55 -13.77
CA VAL A 383 -12.52 0.11 -12.90
C VAL A 383 -11.84 1.14 -11.99
N GLN A 384 -10.69 0.79 -11.40
CA GLN A 384 -9.92 1.70 -10.53
C GLN A 384 -9.39 2.92 -11.29
N ALA A 385 -8.95 2.76 -12.54
CA ALA A 385 -8.53 3.84 -13.40
C ALA A 385 -9.69 4.81 -13.64
N ILE A 386 -10.84 4.31 -14.13
CA ILE A 386 -12.05 5.11 -14.37
C ILE A 386 -12.51 5.84 -13.10
N TRP A 387 -12.45 5.17 -11.94
CA TRP A 387 -12.87 5.76 -10.66
C TRP A 387 -11.91 6.87 -10.22
N GLN A 388 -10.61 6.63 -10.20
CA GLN A 388 -9.61 7.60 -9.74
C GLN A 388 -9.51 8.83 -10.65
N THR A 389 -9.75 8.68 -11.95
CA THR A 389 -9.78 9.79 -12.91
C THR A 389 -11.15 10.48 -12.99
N ASN A 390 -12.15 10.00 -12.24
CA ASN A 390 -13.51 10.53 -12.25
C ASN A 390 -14.13 10.61 -13.68
N SER A 391 -13.81 9.64 -14.53
CA SER A 391 -14.24 9.57 -15.95
C SER A 391 -15.68 9.08 -16.09
N LYS A 392 -16.64 9.96 -15.72
CA LYS A 392 -18.08 9.66 -15.66
C LYS A 392 -18.71 9.29 -17.01
N GLU A 393 -18.08 9.66 -18.13
CA GLU A 393 -18.51 9.27 -19.47
C GLU A 393 -18.59 7.75 -19.65
N TRP A 394 -17.84 6.97 -18.85
CA TRP A 394 -17.83 5.51 -18.89
C TRP A 394 -18.84 4.83 -17.96
N THR A 395 -19.81 5.58 -17.42
CA THR A 395 -20.84 5.06 -16.51
C THR A 395 -21.63 3.90 -17.11
N ASN A 396 -22.03 3.98 -18.38
CA ASN A 396 -22.81 2.90 -19.02
C ASN A 396 -22.00 1.59 -19.16
N PRO A 397 -20.75 1.60 -19.67
CA PRO A 397 -19.87 0.43 -19.62
C PRO A 397 -19.70 -0.19 -18.23
N LEU A 398 -19.62 0.62 -17.16
CA LEU A 398 -19.56 0.12 -15.78
C LEU A 398 -20.85 -0.61 -15.37
N ILE A 399 -22.02 -0.08 -15.74
CA ILE A 399 -23.32 -0.73 -15.47
C ILE A 399 -23.43 -2.05 -16.24
N GLU A 400 -23.02 -2.07 -17.51
CA GLU A 400 -23.01 -3.28 -18.34
C GLU A 400 -22.09 -4.35 -17.74
N ARG A 401 -20.90 -3.97 -17.27
CA ARG A 401 -19.99 -4.89 -16.59
C ARG A 401 -20.57 -5.39 -15.26
N LEU A 402 -21.15 -4.51 -14.44
CA LEU A 402 -21.76 -4.88 -13.16
C LEU A 402 -22.84 -5.95 -13.32
N ALA A 403 -23.59 -5.93 -14.43
CA ALA A 403 -24.65 -6.89 -14.71
C ALA A 403 -24.20 -8.35 -14.81
N VAL A 404 -22.91 -8.59 -15.04
CA VAL A 404 -22.34 -9.90 -15.34
C VAL A 404 -21.02 -10.16 -14.59
N GLU A 405 -20.63 -9.31 -13.64
CA GLU A 405 -19.40 -9.51 -12.88
C GLU A 405 -19.56 -10.53 -11.76
N GLU A 406 -18.65 -11.49 -11.69
CA GLU A 406 -18.64 -12.56 -10.69
C GLU A 406 -17.49 -12.40 -9.68
N ASP A 407 -16.42 -11.69 -10.05
CA ASP A 407 -15.31 -11.41 -9.14
C ASP A 407 -15.75 -10.45 -8.02
N ARG A 408 -15.53 -10.89 -6.78
CA ARG A 408 -15.98 -10.18 -5.57
C ARG A 408 -15.41 -8.77 -5.45
N ILE A 409 -14.16 -8.56 -5.85
CA ILE A 409 -13.45 -7.29 -5.69
C ILE A 409 -13.77 -6.36 -6.86
N VAL A 410 -13.83 -6.89 -8.09
CA VAL A 410 -14.27 -6.11 -9.25
C VAL A 410 -15.72 -5.62 -9.04
N TYR A 411 -16.61 -6.51 -8.59
CA TYR A 411 -18.00 -6.16 -8.29
C TYR A 411 -18.10 -5.07 -7.21
N PHE A 412 -17.31 -5.17 -6.14
CA PHE A 412 -17.24 -4.14 -5.10
C PHE A 412 -16.82 -2.78 -5.66
N SER A 413 -15.77 -2.76 -6.49
CA SER A 413 -15.27 -1.54 -7.10
C SER A 413 -16.29 -0.92 -8.04
N LEU A 414 -17.00 -1.73 -8.84
CA LEU A 414 -18.10 -1.28 -9.71
C LEU A 414 -19.23 -0.64 -8.90
N TRP A 415 -19.65 -1.29 -7.81
CA TRP A 415 -20.63 -0.74 -6.88
C TRP A 415 -20.16 0.61 -6.29
N GLY A 416 -18.90 0.69 -5.86
CA GLY A 416 -18.32 1.90 -5.29
C GLY A 416 -18.31 3.07 -6.26
N VAL A 417 -17.72 2.88 -7.46
CA VAL A 417 -17.63 3.93 -8.48
C VAL A 417 -19.02 4.39 -8.95
N LEU A 418 -19.98 3.46 -9.14
CA LEU A 418 -21.33 3.81 -9.58
C LEU A 418 -22.09 4.60 -8.51
N ARG A 419 -21.84 4.34 -7.22
CA ARG A 419 -22.42 5.14 -6.13
C ARG A 419 -21.90 6.58 -6.09
N ASP A 420 -20.64 6.77 -6.45
CA ASP A 420 -20.02 8.09 -6.52
C ASP A 420 -20.40 8.84 -7.81
N PHE A 421 -20.58 8.12 -8.91
CA PHE A 421 -20.89 8.71 -10.21
C PHE A 421 -22.37 9.04 -10.36
N LEU A 422 -23.27 8.14 -9.94
CA LEU A 422 -24.70 8.27 -10.15
C LEU A 422 -25.43 8.96 -8.97
N PRO A 423 -26.21 10.02 -9.25
CA PRO A 423 -27.13 10.59 -8.28
C PRO A 423 -28.10 9.55 -7.71
N VAL A 424 -28.55 9.77 -6.47
CA VAL A 424 -29.47 8.86 -5.76
C VAL A 424 -30.74 8.55 -6.55
N GLU A 425 -31.29 9.52 -7.30
CA GLU A 425 -32.51 9.31 -8.08
C GLU A 425 -32.30 8.41 -9.30
N GLU A 426 -31.18 8.55 -10.01
CA GLU A 426 -30.82 7.65 -11.12
C GLU A 426 -30.57 6.22 -10.62
N ARG A 427 -29.95 6.10 -9.44
CA ARG A 427 -29.75 4.81 -8.77
C ARG A 427 -31.07 4.13 -8.39
N LYS A 428 -32.03 4.88 -7.86
CA LYS A 428 -33.39 4.38 -7.60
C LYS A 428 -34.11 3.96 -8.88
N GLU A 429 -33.91 4.67 -9.98
CA GLU A 429 -34.48 4.30 -11.28
C GLU A 429 -33.92 2.97 -11.76
N LEU A 430 -32.59 2.78 -11.74
CA LEU A 430 -31.95 1.51 -12.09
C LEU A 430 -32.44 0.34 -11.23
N LEU A 431 -32.71 0.58 -9.94
CA LEU A 431 -33.28 -0.42 -9.04
C LEU A 431 -34.65 -0.95 -9.52
N VAL A 432 -35.41 -0.13 -10.23
CA VAL A 432 -36.76 -0.46 -10.74
C VAL A 432 -36.71 -0.94 -12.19
N THR A 433 -35.88 -0.33 -13.03
CA THR A 433 -35.89 -0.53 -14.49
C THR A 433 -34.93 -1.62 -14.96
N SER A 434 -33.84 -1.87 -14.23
CA SER A 434 -32.87 -2.88 -14.64
C SER A 434 -33.45 -4.28 -14.55
N SER A 435 -33.23 -5.09 -15.60
CA SER A 435 -33.59 -6.51 -15.62
C SER A 435 -32.59 -7.39 -14.85
N SER A 436 -31.33 -6.97 -14.75
CA SER A 436 -30.27 -7.69 -14.03
C SER A 436 -30.46 -7.61 -12.51
N GLY A 437 -30.34 -8.74 -11.83
CA GLY A 437 -30.39 -8.78 -10.36
C GLY A 437 -29.15 -8.16 -9.74
N GLU A 438 -28.02 -8.35 -10.39
CA GLU A 438 -26.68 -7.87 -10.07
C GLU A 438 -26.66 -6.35 -10.07
N VAL A 439 -27.15 -5.70 -11.14
CA VAL A 439 -27.27 -4.23 -11.16
C VAL A 439 -28.19 -3.72 -10.04
N ARG A 440 -29.32 -4.37 -9.79
CA ARG A 440 -30.21 -3.96 -8.68
C ARG A 440 -29.58 -4.13 -7.30
N LEU A 441 -28.70 -5.13 -7.13
CA LEU A 441 -27.95 -5.35 -5.89
C LEU A 441 -26.76 -4.39 -5.76
N GLY A 442 -26.17 -3.97 -6.88
CA GLY A 442 -24.96 -3.17 -6.97
C GLY A 442 -25.16 -1.66 -7.11
N ILE A 443 -26.35 -1.12 -6.80
CA ILE A 443 -26.68 0.32 -6.97
C ILE A 443 -27.20 0.97 -5.67
#